data_AF-A0A392THM3-F1
#
_entry.id   AF-A0A392THM3-F1
#
_cell.length_a   1.000
_cell.length_b   1.000
_cell.length_c   1.000
_cell.angle_alpha   90.00
_cell.angle_beta   90.00
_cell.angle_gamma   90.00
#
_symmetry.space_group_name_H-M   'P 1'
#
loop_
_entity.id
_entity.type
_entity.pdbx_description
1 polymer ?
#
loop_
_entity_poly.entity_id
_entity_poly.type
_entity_poly.pdbx_seq_one_letter_code
_entity_poly.pdbx_strand_id
1 'polypeptide(L)' 'MEDMMEDLECTPTEKVTFATRFFRAATSNWWHGTKEYMITNEVEMNWKNFSRLFMG' A
#
# COMPACT_ATOMS: atom_id res chain seq x y z
N MET A 1 8.18 4.52 9.22
CA MET A 1 7.28 3.36 9.02
C MET A 1 7.94 2.34 8.11
N GLU A 2 8.63 2.78 7.04
CA GLU A 2 9.46 1.93 6.17
C GLU A 2 10.55 1.18 6.95
N ASP A 3 11.37 1.88 7.76
CA ASP A 3 12.40 1.24 8.63
C ASP A 3 11.85 0.16 9.57
N MET A 4 10.62 0.32 10.10
CA MET A 4 10.02 -0.69 11.00
C MET A 4 9.56 -1.96 10.26
N MET A 5 9.43 -1.88 8.93
CA MET A 5 8.98 -2.98 8.09
C MET A 5 10.13 -3.67 7.36
N GLU A 6 11.34 -3.12 7.37
CA GLU A 6 12.51 -3.75 6.75
C GLU A 6 12.93 -5.03 7.49
N ASP A 7 12.82 -5.04 8.83
CA ASP A 7 13.15 -6.18 9.68
C ASP A 7 12.10 -7.31 9.68
N LEU A 8 10.90 -7.05 9.14
CA LEU A 8 9.86 -8.08 9.04
C LEU A 8 10.08 -8.90 7.77
N GLU A 9 10.23 -10.23 7.91
CA GLU A 9 10.22 -11.23 6.83
C GLU A 9 8.85 -11.35 6.14
N CYS A 10 8.28 -10.23 5.71
CA CYS A 10 6.99 -10.13 5.09
C CYS A 10 7.12 -9.79 3.60
N THR A 11 6.21 -10.33 2.81
CA THR A 11 6.11 -10.08 1.38
C THR A 11 5.81 -8.59 1.12
N PRO A 12 6.15 -8.06 -0.07
CA PRO A 12 5.83 -6.68 -0.43
C PRO A 12 4.34 -6.33 -0.25
N THR A 13 3.46 -7.27 -0.58
CA THR A 13 2.00 -7.18 -0.41
C THR A 13 1.60 -7.07 1.07
N GLU A 14 2.22 -7.86 1.95
CA GLU A 14 1.95 -7.82 3.38
C GLU A 14 2.37 -6.50 4.01
N LYS A 15 3.50 -5.92 3.59
CA LYS A 15 3.94 -4.59 4.03
C LYS A 15 2.88 -3.52 3.73
N VAL A 16 2.42 -3.46 2.48
CA VAL A 16 1.38 -2.50 2.07
C VAL A 16 0.05 -2.78 2.80
N THR A 17 -0.31 -4.04 2.96
CA THR A 17 -1.50 -4.44 3.71
C THR A 17 -1.42 -3.99 5.17
N PHE A 18 -0.27 -4.13 5.83
CA PHE A 18 -0.09 -3.68 7.21
C PHE A 18 -0.20 -2.17 7.35
N ALA A 19 0.45 -1.38 6.49
CA ALA A 19 0.38 0.07 6.56
C ALA A 19 -1.05 0.58 6.35
N THR A 20 -1.77 -0.03 5.41
CA THR A 20 -3.13 0.39 5.05
C THR A 20 -4.19 -0.06 6.05
N ARG A 21 -3.90 -0.99 6.98
CA ARG A 21 -4.80 -1.36 8.09
C ARG A 21 -5.15 -0.18 9.01
N PHE A 22 -4.29 0.83 9.08
CA PHE A 22 -4.52 2.01 9.92
C PHE A 22 -5.36 3.10 9.23
N PHE A 23 -5.67 2.93 7.94
CA PHE A 23 -6.48 3.91 7.22
C PHE A 23 -7.91 3.93 7.74
N ARG A 24 -8.46 5.14 7.81
CA ARG A 24 -9.83 5.39 8.28
C ARG A 24 -10.48 6.43 7.40
N ALA A 25 -11.81 6.40 7.32
CA ALA A 25 -12.61 7.38 6.57
C ALA A 25 -12.08 7.60 5.14
N ALA A 26 -11.79 8.84 4.76
CA ALA A 26 -11.39 9.21 3.41
C ALA A 26 -10.17 8.43 2.89
N THR A 27 -9.18 8.13 3.73
CA THR A 27 -7.98 7.38 3.32
C THR A 27 -8.29 5.92 3.01
N SER A 28 -9.30 5.33 3.66
CA SER A 28 -9.74 3.96 3.35
C SER A 28 -10.44 3.90 1.99
N ASN A 29 -11.31 4.88 1.69
CA ASN A 29 -11.96 5.01 0.38
C ASN A 29 -10.94 5.25 -0.74
N TRP A 30 -9.95 6.12 -0.50
CA TRP A 30 -8.83 6.33 -1.43
C TRP A 30 -8.09 5.02 -1.72
N TRP A 31 -7.71 4.28 -0.66
CA TRP A 31 -6.97 3.03 -0.82
C TRP A 31 -7.75 1.97 -1.58
N HIS A 32 -9.07 1.92 -1.42
CA HIS A 32 -9.92 1.02 -2.20
C HIS A 32 -9.78 1.29 -3.71
N GLY A 33 -9.95 2.54 -4.14
CA GLY A 33 -9.81 2.92 -5.55
C GLY A 33 -8.38 2.76 -6.07
N THR A 34 -7.36 3.09 -5.27
CA THR A 34 -5.96 2.88 -5.64
C THR A 34 -5.64 1.40 -5.84
N LYS A 35 -6.16 0.53 -4.97
CA LYS A 35 -5.96 -0.92 -5.10
C LYS A 35 -6.62 -1.46 -6.38
N GLU A 36 -7.84 -1.02 -6.69
CA GLU A 36 -8.50 -1.36 -7.96
C GLU A 36 -7.67 -0.90 -9.16
N TYR A 37 -7.18 0.35 -9.14
CA TYR A 37 -6.30 0.88 -10.18
C TYR A 37 -5.06 0.00 -10.37
N MET A 38 -4.39 -0.40 -9.28
CA MET A 38 -3.18 -1.22 -9.36
C MET A 38 -3.47 -2.59 -9.99
N ILE A 39 -4.60 -3.22 -9.62
CA ILE A 39 -5.03 -4.50 -10.19
C ILE A 39 -5.35 -4.35 -11.68
N THR A 40 -6.16 -3.35 -12.06
CA THR A 40 -6.58 -3.14 -13.45
C THR A 40 -5.42 -2.81 -14.38
N ASN A 41 -4.39 -2.13 -13.88
CA ASN A 41 -3.23 -1.71 -14.68
C ASN A 41 -2.00 -2.62 -14.49
N GLU A 42 -2.17 -3.80 -13.89
CA GLU A 42 -1.08 -4.76 -13.63
C GLU A 42 0.12 -4.14 -12.89
N VAL A 43 -0.14 -3.13 -12.05
CA VAL A 43 0.88 -2.49 -11.22
C VAL A 43 1.12 -3.38 -10.01
N GLU A 44 2.36 -3.83 -9.86
CA GLU A 44 2.76 -4.66 -8.71
C GLU A 44 2.47 -3.95 -7.38
N MET A 45 1.79 -4.64 -6.46
CA MET A 45 1.49 -4.14 -5.12
C MET A 45 2.70 -4.31 -4.19
N ASN A 46 3.62 -3.35 -4.28
CA ASN A 46 4.78 -3.24 -3.42
C ASN A 46 4.85 -1.84 -2.77
N TRP A 47 5.71 -1.69 -1.76
CA TRP A 47 5.86 -0.44 -1.01
C TRP A 47 6.19 0.76 -1.90
N LYS A 48 7.08 0.57 -2.89
CA LYS A 48 7.53 1.62 -3.80
C LYS A 48 6.39 2.18 -4.66
N ASN A 49 5.55 1.32 -5.21
CA ASN A 49 4.42 1.75 -6.03
C ASN A 49 3.32 2.37 -5.15
N PHE A 50 3.06 1.79 -3.98
CA PHE A 50 2.14 2.35 -3.00
C PHE A 50 2.58 3.76 -2.55
N SER A 51 3.84 3.94 -2.15
CA SER A 51 4.33 5.22 -1.63
C SER A 51 4.29 6.33 -2.68
N ARG A 52 4.59 6.02 -3.93
CA ARG A 52 4.42 6.94 -5.07
C ARG A 52 2.97 7.40 -5.22
N LEU A 53 2.01 6.47 -5.22
CA LEU A 53 0.59 6.80 -5.36
C LEU A 53 0.05 7.56 -4.13
N PHE A 54 0.56 7.24 -2.94
CA PHE A 54 0.14 7.86 -1.68
C PHE A 54 0.64 9.30 -1.54
N MET A 55 1.86 9.59 -1.99
CA MET A 55 2.46 10.93 -1.88
C MET A 55 1.98 11.89 -2.98
N GLY A 56 1.53 11.38 -4.13
CA GLY A 56 1.14 12.18 -5.30
C GLY A 56 2.34 12.62 -6.12
#